data_AF-A0A2E2N7J0-F1
#
_entry.id   AF-A0A2E2N7J0-F1
#
_cell.length_a   1.000
_cell.length_b   1.000
_cell.length_c   1.000
_cell.angle_alpha   90.00
_cell.angle_beta   90.00
_cell.angle_gamma   90.00
#
_symmetry.space_group_name_H-M   'P 1'
#
loop_
_entity.id
_entity.type
_entity.pdbx_description
1 polymer ?
#
loop_
_entity_poly.entity_id
_entity_poly.type
_entity_poly.pdbx_seq_one_letter_code
_entity_poly.pdbx_strand_id
1 'polypeptide(L)'
;MSDRSLTLVAIAGLAGVGAVAAAQSDSVEVDLSGVELRSPFNDVSRNSQSSPAPGSDTLINLAEGYSYDLQGQIDVDIFGLNFIPSGPGSADLGELVNLISPGQSRLLNGFARNPGGIPPEGKAVWFERFEGDFNGITISITLEFAVGGTGVVSVNVRDIDIPALARPFFTIDFVSGSATLSVWEPSEPQLSEWHFDGDLLADERSAGSDLRYLDDEAFGPILGGLNDPESFPPTPTPHGVTEAQSAFVDSDVEPGLGNPGGVPDTVYLASPSFNQTDPASSALRRGIGLSLFPELMPEYPGAFVGSYTFVWDLNIPSSSWFNANGTTPRGLLLSLIQDDSNNDMGADLWIRNDGGQPSIVFTINGNDFTAGRLNLPASVAPDTWFRLAVAVDEFQSGTSQVYVNGAYVGDIRANWVNNSVDPTAPAYTDGVAVDPLDWEDWGMHPSPWSTSDGDPPAYLRSSINLFADLRFGQSYPVYLANLAFVDRVVPGDEIAGLGGPSGDGIFLLKSELDPGCNAADLAAPFDALDIADVVAFLQFFGAMDENADLAAPMGAFDIADVVAFLQVFGAGCPS
;
A
#
# COMPACT_ATOMS: atom_id res chain seq x y z
N MET A 1 15.16 -41.73 -11.50
CA MET A 1 15.17 -41.78 -12.99
C MET A 1 13.76 -41.43 -13.43
N SER A 2 13.38 -40.20 -13.73
CA SER A 2 14.02 -39.13 -14.48
C SER A 2 13.48 -37.80 -13.97
N ASP A 3 14.36 -36.90 -13.53
CA ASP A 3 14.06 -35.50 -13.23
C ASP A 3 13.30 -34.83 -14.39
N ARG A 4 12.26 -34.08 -14.04
CA ARG A 4 11.65 -33.06 -14.90
C ARG A 4 11.67 -31.74 -14.15
N SER A 5 12.83 -31.09 -14.19
CA SER A 5 12.94 -29.65 -13.96
C SER A 5 12.11 -28.93 -15.04
N LEU A 6 11.05 -28.26 -14.60
CA LEU A 6 10.24 -27.36 -15.41
C LEU A 6 10.98 -26.03 -15.50
N THR A 7 11.89 -25.93 -16.47
CA THR A 7 12.43 -24.63 -16.90
C THR A 7 11.32 -23.93 -17.70
N LEU A 8 10.74 -22.86 -17.13
CA LEU A 8 9.89 -21.93 -17.87
C LEU A 8 10.75 -21.28 -18.97
N VAL A 9 10.59 -21.74 -20.21
CA VAL A 9 11.13 -21.05 -21.38
C VAL A 9 10.09 -20.01 -21.79
N ALA A 10 10.36 -18.74 -21.48
CA ALA A 10 9.64 -17.62 -22.05
C ALA A 10 9.82 -17.63 -23.58
N ILE A 11 8.78 -18.06 -24.31
CA ILE A 11 8.73 -17.95 -25.76
C ILE A 11 8.27 -16.54 -26.08
N ALA A 12 9.23 -15.62 -26.20
CA ALA A 12 9.01 -14.30 -26.77
C ALA A 12 8.59 -14.45 -28.25
N GLY A 13 7.33 -14.20 -28.53
CA GLY A 13 6.80 -14.09 -29.89
C GLY A 13 7.26 -12.79 -30.55
N LEU A 14 8.44 -12.79 -31.17
CA LEU A 14 8.84 -11.73 -32.11
C LEU A 14 8.02 -11.86 -33.41
N ALA A 15 6.91 -11.14 -33.50
CA ALA A 15 6.27 -10.81 -34.77
C ALA A 15 6.70 -9.39 -35.18
N GLY A 16 7.35 -9.29 -36.33
CA GLY A 16 8.13 -8.13 -36.72
C GLY A 16 7.35 -6.86 -37.01
N VAL A 17 7.86 -5.76 -36.46
CA VAL A 17 7.77 -4.42 -37.03
C VAL A 17 9.19 -3.92 -37.16
N GLY A 18 9.71 -3.90 -38.39
CA GLY A 18 10.99 -3.25 -38.71
C GLY A 18 10.83 -1.73 -38.66
N ALA A 19 10.60 -1.19 -37.47
CA ALA A 19 10.89 0.20 -37.19
C ALA A 19 12.41 0.30 -36.98
N VAL A 20 13.03 1.30 -37.58
CA VAL A 20 14.41 1.67 -37.26
C VAL A 20 14.41 1.91 -35.75
N ALA A 21 15.04 1.03 -34.97
CA ALA A 21 15.26 1.26 -33.55
C ALA A 21 16.13 2.51 -33.47
N ALA A 22 15.50 3.67 -33.30
CA ALA A 22 16.22 4.86 -32.87
C ALA A 22 16.96 4.47 -31.60
N ALA A 23 18.21 4.91 -31.45
CA ALA A 23 18.96 4.66 -30.23
C ALA A 23 18.16 5.28 -29.07
N GLN A 24 17.51 4.43 -28.28
CA GLN A 24 16.89 4.82 -27.03
C GLN A 24 17.99 4.84 -25.97
N SER A 25 17.90 5.79 -25.05
CA SER A 25 18.83 5.94 -23.94
C SER A 25 18.25 5.39 -22.65
N ASP A 26 19.15 5.17 -21.69
CA ASP A 26 18.78 4.82 -20.32
C ASP A 26 18.41 6.06 -19.50
N SER A 27 18.58 7.27 -20.03
CA SER A 27 18.24 8.51 -19.36
C SER A 27 17.96 9.62 -20.36
N VAL A 28 16.89 10.38 -20.10
CA VAL A 28 16.46 11.53 -20.88
C VAL A 28 16.21 12.70 -19.93
N GLU A 29 16.69 13.87 -20.32
CA GLU A 29 16.60 15.09 -19.52
C GLU A 29 15.99 16.21 -20.38
N VAL A 30 14.91 16.79 -19.85
CA VAL A 30 14.19 17.91 -20.46
C VAL A 30 14.64 19.21 -19.78
N ASP A 31 15.10 20.17 -20.58
CA ASP A 31 15.46 21.51 -20.08
C ASP A 31 14.20 22.33 -19.79
N LEU A 32 14.08 22.79 -18.55
CA LEU A 32 12.98 23.63 -18.08
C LEU A 32 13.36 25.12 -18.02
N SER A 33 14.59 25.48 -18.37
CA SER A 33 15.07 26.86 -18.32
C SER A 33 14.20 27.79 -19.18
N GLY A 34 13.76 28.90 -18.60
CA GLY A 34 12.88 29.87 -19.23
C GLY A 34 11.44 29.39 -19.44
N VAL A 35 11.00 28.34 -18.74
CA VAL A 35 9.56 28.06 -18.61
C VAL A 35 8.93 29.16 -17.75
N GLU A 36 8.02 29.93 -18.35
CA GLU A 36 7.28 31.01 -17.69
C GLU A 36 5.80 30.62 -17.61
N LEU A 37 5.24 30.72 -16.40
CA LEU A 37 3.83 30.52 -16.11
C LEU A 37 3.23 31.87 -15.72
N ARG A 38 2.49 32.49 -16.66
CA ARG A 38 1.85 33.80 -16.47
C ARG A 38 0.37 33.74 -16.79
N SER A 39 -0.42 34.55 -16.10
CA SER A 39 -1.84 34.71 -16.39
C SER A 39 -2.12 35.24 -17.82
N PRO A 40 -3.10 34.67 -18.56
CA PRO A 40 -3.92 33.51 -18.17
C PRO A 40 -3.06 32.24 -18.14
N PHE A 41 -3.08 31.52 -17.01
CA PHE A 41 -2.26 30.32 -16.81
C PHE A 41 -2.68 29.28 -17.84
N ASN A 42 -1.89 29.15 -18.89
CA ASN A 42 -2.01 28.06 -19.84
C ASN A 42 -1.08 26.96 -19.36
N ASP A 43 -1.48 25.72 -19.58
CA ASP A 43 -0.60 24.57 -19.39
C ASP A 43 0.67 24.76 -20.20
N VAL A 44 1.81 24.58 -19.57
CA VAL A 44 3.11 24.62 -20.24
C VAL A 44 3.64 23.20 -20.34
N SER A 45 4.03 22.83 -21.56
CA SER A 45 4.61 21.53 -21.86
C SER A 45 5.99 21.73 -22.50
N ARG A 46 6.98 21.02 -21.97
CA ARG A 46 8.31 20.84 -22.57
C ARG A 46 8.46 19.36 -22.91
N ASN A 47 9.26 19.06 -23.93
CA ASN A 47 9.61 17.68 -24.21
C ASN A 47 11.07 17.54 -24.64
N SER A 48 11.56 16.32 -24.51
CA SER A 48 12.92 15.90 -24.81
C SER A 48 13.36 16.08 -26.26
N GLN A 49 12.44 16.28 -27.22
CA GLN A 49 12.81 16.56 -28.61
C GLN A 49 12.94 18.06 -28.90
N SER A 50 12.00 18.88 -28.41
CA SER A 50 11.99 20.32 -28.65
C SER A 50 12.81 21.10 -27.64
N SER A 51 13.10 20.51 -26.49
CA SER A 51 13.81 21.12 -25.37
C SER A 51 14.72 20.11 -24.65
N PRO A 52 15.63 19.42 -25.38
CA PRO A 52 16.58 18.52 -24.74
C PRO A 52 17.58 19.32 -23.89
N ALA A 53 17.93 18.78 -22.71
CA ALA A 53 19.09 19.29 -21.99
C ALA A 53 20.38 19.09 -22.83
N PRO A 54 21.39 19.97 -22.70
CA PRO A 54 22.62 19.87 -23.47
C PRO A 54 23.32 18.52 -23.30
N GLY A 55 23.36 17.72 -24.37
CA GLY A 55 24.00 16.40 -24.37
C GLY A 55 23.10 15.25 -23.92
N SER A 56 21.82 15.52 -23.63
CA SER A 56 20.84 14.48 -23.37
C SER A 56 20.29 13.88 -24.67
N ASP A 57 19.95 12.60 -24.59
CA ASP A 57 19.22 11.91 -25.65
C ASP A 57 17.74 12.34 -25.65
N THR A 58 17.02 12.02 -26.73
CA THR A 58 15.65 12.52 -26.93
C THR A 58 14.57 11.46 -26.78
N LEU A 59 14.96 10.19 -26.59
CA LEU A 59 14.07 9.04 -26.55
C LEU A 59 14.53 8.05 -25.47
N ILE A 60 13.60 7.60 -24.62
CA ILE A 60 13.87 6.65 -23.54
C ILE A 60 13.30 5.25 -23.84
N ASN A 61 13.84 4.23 -23.18
CA ASN A 61 13.27 2.86 -23.15
C ASN A 61 12.94 2.40 -21.73
N LEU A 62 11.66 2.48 -21.33
CA LEU A 62 11.23 2.13 -19.97
C LEU A 62 10.91 0.65 -19.77
N ALA A 63 11.80 -0.27 -20.13
CA ALA A 63 11.42 -1.69 -20.19
C ALA A 63 11.05 -2.30 -18.81
N GLU A 64 11.79 -1.98 -17.75
CA GLU A 64 11.72 -2.70 -16.45
C GLU A 64 11.24 -1.80 -15.29
N GLY A 65 11.59 -0.52 -15.34
CA GLY A 65 11.24 0.46 -14.32
C GLY A 65 11.82 1.83 -14.68
N TYR A 66 11.46 2.84 -13.91
CA TYR A 66 12.05 4.18 -14.05
C TYR A 66 12.17 4.91 -12.74
N SER A 67 13.15 5.81 -12.69
CA SER A 67 13.18 6.91 -11.76
C SER A 67 12.88 8.21 -12.48
N TYR A 68 12.26 9.14 -11.76
CA TYR A 68 12.08 10.51 -12.21
C TYR A 68 12.65 11.46 -11.17
N ASP A 69 13.09 12.62 -11.64
CA ASP A 69 13.66 13.67 -10.81
C ASP A 69 13.38 15.03 -11.44
N LEU A 70 12.77 15.92 -10.68
CA LEU A 70 12.39 17.25 -11.11
C LEU A 70 13.03 18.29 -10.20
N GLN A 71 13.94 19.08 -10.76
CA GLN A 71 14.71 20.07 -10.02
C GLN A 71 14.71 21.41 -10.76
N GLY A 72 14.84 22.50 -10.01
CA GLY A 72 14.90 23.80 -10.64
C GLY A 72 15.05 24.94 -9.67
N GLN A 73 15.56 26.03 -10.20
CA GLN A 73 15.58 27.34 -9.59
C GLN A 73 14.44 28.14 -10.20
N ILE A 74 13.52 28.57 -9.36
CA ILE A 74 12.32 29.29 -9.75
C ILE A 74 12.29 30.70 -9.17
N ASP A 75 11.76 31.65 -9.93
CA ASP A 75 11.40 32.98 -9.46
C ASP A 75 9.88 33.06 -9.37
N VAL A 76 9.36 33.32 -8.18
CA VAL A 76 7.92 33.48 -7.95
C VAL A 76 7.68 34.94 -7.60
N ASP A 77 7.01 35.64 -8.51
CA ASP A 77 6.66 37.04 -8.34
C ASP A 77 5.16 37.15 -8.07
N ILE A 78 4.81 37.80 -6.96
CA ILE A 78 3.46 38.19 -6.62
C ILE A 78 3.42 39.70 -6.36
N PHE A 79 2.76 40.46 -7.22
CA PHE A 79 2.67 41.93 -7.16
C PHE A 79 4.01 42.69 -7.33
N GLY A 80 4.97 42.15 -8.07
CA GLY A 80 6.30 42.75 -8.25
C GLY A 80 7.24 42.49 -7.08
N LEU A 81 6.94 41.50 -6.23
CA LEU A 81 7.72 41.13 -5.06
C LEU A 81 8.12 39.66 -5.20
N ASN A 82 9.43 39.39 -5.17
CA ASN A 82 9.93 38.02 -5.09
C ASN A 82 9.49 37.43 -3.74
N PHE A 83 8.79 36.30 -3.84
CA PHE A 83 7.86 35.84 -2.81
C PHE A 83 8.42 34.69 -1.96
N ILE A 84 9.56 34.11 -2.34
CA ILE A 84 10.13 32.97 -1.61
C ILE A 84 11.23 33.48 -0.66
N PRO A 85 11.19 33.09 0.63
CA PRO A 85 12.02 33.69 1.68
C PRO A 85 13.53 33.41 1.60
N SER A 86 14.01 32.60 0.65
CA SER A 86 15.44 32.26 0.47
C SER A 86 16.27 33.40 -0.15
N GLY A 87 16.20 34.59 0.46
CA GLY A 87 17.03 35.75 0.14
C GLY A 87 16.77 36.38 -1.24
N PRO A 88 17.55 37.40 -1.64
CA PRO A 88 17.45 37.96 -2.99
C PRO A 88 17.98 36.94 -4.02
N GLY A 89 17.08 36.21 -4.69
CA GLY A 89 17.43 35.20 -5.69
C GLY A 89 16.24 34.31 -6.11
N SER A 90 16.49 33.37 -7.02
CA SER A 90 15.59 32.26 -7.30
C SER A 90 15.61 31.27 -6.14
N ALA A 91 14.46 30.66 -5.85
CA ALA A 91 14.34 29.59 -4.86
C ALA A 91 14.42 28.21 -5.50
N ASP A 92 14.66 27.19 -4.70
CA ASP A 92 14.56 25.81 -5.19
C ASP A 92 13.10 25.40 -5.39
N LEU A 93 12.82 24.60 -6.41
CA LEU A 93 11.47 24.05 -6.66
C LEU A 93 10.95 23.28 -5.45
N GLY A 94 11.81 22.52 -4.76
CA GLY A 94 11.47 21.83 -3.53
C GLY A 94 11.06 22.78 -2.41
N GLU A 95 11.70 23.96 -2.31
CA GLU A 95 11.29 25.00 -1.35
C GLU A 95 9.87 25.51 -1.65
N LEU A 96 9.54 25.76 -2.93
CA LEU A 96 8.17 26.16 -3.30
C LEU A 96 7.17 25.04 -2.99
N VAL A 97 7.50 23.79 -3.33
CA VAL A 97 6.60 22.67 -3.06
C VAL A 97 6.36 22.53 -1.56
N ASN A 98 7.40 22.59 -0.72
CA ASN A 98 7.24 22.55 0.73
C ASN A 98 6.52 23.78 1.30
N LEU A 99 6.65 24.94 0.65
CA LEU A 99 5.91 26.16 1.03
C LEU A 99 4.40 26.00 0.80
N ILE A 100 4.00 25.32 -0.28
CA ILE A 100 2.61 25.03 -0.62
C ILE A 100 2.10 23.84 0.20
N SER A 101 2.88 22.76 0.24
CA SER A 101 2.51 21.48 0.86
C SER A 101 3.73 20.90 1.60
N PRO A 102 3.84 21.12 2.92
CA PRO A 102 4.99 20.72 3.73
C PRO A 102 5.38 19.25 3.59
N GLY A 103 6.68 19.00 3.39
CA GLY A 103 7.25 17.66 3.23
C GLY A 103 7.00 17.00 1.87
N GLN A 104 6.22 17.62 0.97
CA GLN A 104 5.88 17.02 -0.32
C GLN A 104 6.95 17.24 -1.40
N SER A 105 8.01 18.00 -1.14
CA SER A 105 9.16 18.10 -2.06
C SER A 105 9.79 16.73 -2.35
N ARG A 106 9.65 15.75 -1.45
CA ARG A 106 10.05 14.36 -1.67
C ARG A 106 9.40 13.72 -2.89
N LEU A 107 8.21 14.19 -3.31
CA LEU A 107 7.49 13.66 -4.47
C LEU A 107 8.07 14.16 -5.79
N LEU A 108 8.97 15.15 -5.78
CA LEU A 108 9.65 15.64 -6.99
C LEU A 108 10.66 14.64 -7.56
N ASN A 109 11.03 13.62 -6.78
CA ASN A 109 11.78 12.48 -7.24
C ASN A 109 11.08 11.19 -6.81
N GLY A 110 11.31 10.12 -7.54
CA GLY A 110 10.69 8.85 -7.20
C GLY A 110 11.04 7.74 -8.16
N PHE A 111 10.48 6.57 -7.86
CA PHE A 111 10.73 5.33 -8.57
C PHE A 111 9.39 4.67 -8.88
N ALA A 112 9.35 3.92 -9.97
CA ALA A 112 8.19 3.14 -10.37
C ALA A 112 8.65 1.84 -11.03
N ARG A 113 8.08 0.71 -10.60
CA ARG A 113 8.17 -0.55 -11.33
C ARG A 113 7.38 -0.42 -12.62
N ASN A 114 7.87 -1.00 -13.70
CA ASN A 114 7.16 -1.01 -14.97
C ASN A 114 6.77 -2.44 -15.38
N PRO A 115 5.51 -2.86 -15.19
CA PRO A 115 5.06 -4.18 -15.62
C PRO A 115 4.92 -4.35 -17.15
N GLY A 116 5.10 -3.30 -17.97
CA GLY A 116 4.54 -3.27 -19.34
C GLY A 116 5.26 -2.48 -20.44
N GLY A 117 6.53 -2.10 -20.29
CA GLY A 117 7.22 -1.29 -21.32
C GLY A 117 6.68 0.14 -21.42
N ILE A 118 6.84 0.82 -22.56
CA ILE A 118 6.44 2.24 -22.67
C ILE A 118 4.93 2.40 -22.41
N PRO A 119 4.51 3.29 -21.49
CA PRO A 119 3.10 3.56 -21.24
C PRO A 119 2.34 3.95 -22.51
N PRO A 120 1.01 3.74 -22.56
CA PRO A 120 0.20 4.21 -23.69
C PRO A 120 0.42 5.69 -23.96
N GLU A 121 0.44 6.08 -25.23
CA GLU A 121 0.72 7.46 -25.65
C GLU A 121 -0.18 8.47 -24.91
N GLY A 122 0.46 9.45 -24.27
CA GLY A 122 -0.23 10.51 -23.53
C GLY A 122 -0.62 10.14 -22.11
N LYS A 123 -0.21 8.97 -21.59
CA LYS A 123 -0.31 8.65 -20.18
C LYS A 123 0.85 9.29 -19.40
N ALA A 124 0.51 9.87 -18.26
CA ALA A 124 1.48 10.27 -17.27
C ALA A 124 2.21 9.02 -16.78
N VAL A 125 3.53 9.12 -16.57
CA VAL A 125 4.34 8.18 -15.79
C VAL A 125 4.46 8.61 -14.33
N TRP A 126 4.18 9.87 -14.07
CA TRP A 126 4.01 10.44 -12.74
C TRP A 126 3.24 11.74 -12.90
N PHE A 127 2.34 12.02 -11.96
CA PHE A 127 1.78 13.35 -11.81
C PHE A 127 1.45 13.57 -10.34
N GLU A 128 1.53 14.83 -9.91
CA GLU A 128 1.15 15.19 -8.56
C GLU A 128 0.55 16.60 -8.56
N ARG A 129 -0.49 16.81 -7.76
CA ARG A 129 -1.11 18.11 -7.56
C ARG A 129 -0.74 18.60 -6.17
N PHE A 130 0.16 19.57 -6.13
CA PHE A 130 0.49 20.26 -4.88
C PHE A 130 -0.53 21.37 -4.67
N GLU A 131 -1.22 21.35 -3.53
CA GLU A 131 -2.20 22.35 -3.15
C GLU A 131 -2.03 22.73 -1.68
N GLY A 132 -2.19 24.02 -1.38
CA GLY A 132 -2.18 24.51 -0.02
C GLY A 132 -2.42 26.00 0.10
N ASP A 133 -2.57 26.46 1.34
CA ASP A 133 -2.87 27.85 1.68
C ASP A 133 -1.62 28.58 2.16
N PHE A 134 -1.30 29.70 1.51
CA PHE A 134 -0.23 30.58 1.93
C PHE A 134 -0.75 31.98 2.21
N ASN A 135 -0.68 32.44 3.47
CA ASN A 135 -1.18 33.75 3.90
C ASN A 135 -2.63 34.05 3.44
N GLY A 136 -3.49 33.04 3.43
CA GLY A 136 -4.89 33.13 2.99
C GLY A 136 -5.09 33.13 1.47
N ILE A 137 -4.06 32.77 0.71
CA ILE A 137 -4.12 32.54 -0.74
C ILE A 137 -3.90 31.05 -0.98
N THR A 138 -4.95 30.37 -1.42
CA THR A 138 -4.83 28.98 -1.91
C THR A 138 -4.07 28.96 -3.23
N ILE A 139 -3.04 28.14 -3.32
CA ILE A 139 -2.27 27.92 -4.54
C ILE A 139 -2.32 26.44 -4.83
N SER A 140 -2.57 26.10 -6.09
CA SER A 140 -2.39 24.74 -6.58
C SER A 140 -1.57 24.71 -7.86
N ILE A 141 -0.77 23.67 -8.03
CA ILE A 141 0.04 23.41 -9.21
C ILE A 141 0.10 21.90 -9.45
N THR A 142 -0.11 21.48 -10.69
CA THR A 142 0.07 20.09 -11.10
C THR A 142 1.34 19.95 -11.92
N LEU A 143 2.21 19.06 -11.49
CA LEU A 143 3.43 18.66 -12.20
C LEU A 143 3.21 17.26 -12.76
N GLU A 144 3.64 17.01 -13.98
CA GLU A 144 3.47 15.71 -14.65
C GLU A 144 4.66 15.37 -15.53
N PHE A 145 5.12 14.13 -15.44
CA PHE A 145 5.92 13.47 -16.47
C PHE A 145 5.00 12.57 -17.31
N ALA A 146 5.15 12.61 -18.63
CA ALA A 146 4.45 11.73 -19.55
C ALA A 146 5.42 11.18 -20.60
N VAL A 147 5.15 9.98 -21.11
CA VAL A 147 5.97 9.36 -22.15
C VAL A 147 5.10 9.01 -23.35
N GLY A 148 5.45 9.55 -24.52
CA GLY A 148 4.79 9.21 -25.77
C GLY A 148 5.15 7.79 -26.22
N GLY A 149 4.33 7.16 -27.06
CA GLY A 149 4.56 5.78 -27.54
C GLY A 149 5.86 5.58 -28.33
N THR A 150 6.58 6.66 -28.67
CA THR A 150 7.91 6.63 -29.29
C THR A 150 9.06 6.79 -28.30
N GLY A 151 8.79 6.94 -27.00
CA GLY A 151 9.79 7.21 -25.95
C GLY A 151 10.10 8.69 -25.73
N VAL A 152 9.35 9.62 -26.32
CA VAL A 152 9.53 11.07 -26.06
C VAL A 152 8.99 11.39 -24.68
N VAL A 153 9.88 11.83 -23.79
CA VAL A 153 9.50 12.32 -22.46
C VAL A 153 9.00 13.76 -22.58
N SER A 154 7.83 14.02 -21.99
CA SER A 154 7.23 15.35 -21.86
C SER A 154 7.03 15.67 -20.39
N VAL A 155 7.22 16.94 -20.03
CA VAL A 155 7.04 17.45 -18.67
C VAL A 155 6.06 18.60 -18.75
N ASN A 156 4.99 18.51 -17.96
CA ASN A 156 3.87 19.42 -18.00
C ASN A 156 3.74 20.12 -16.65
N VAL A 157 3.51 21.43 -16.70
CA VAL A 157 3.09 22.24 -15.54
C VAL A 157 1.73 22.82 -15.88
N ARG A 158 0.70 22.40 -15.13
CA ARG A 158 -0.71 22.68 -15.46
C ARG A 158 -1.58 22.92 -14.22
N ASP A 159 -2.85 23.21 -14.47
CA ASP A 159 -3.92 23.32 -13.47
C ASP A 159 -3.61 24.31 -12.34
N ILE A 160 -2.94 25.42 -12.69
CA ILE A 160 -2.58 26.47 -11.75
C ILE A 160 -3.84 27.24 -11.33
N ASP A 161 -4.34 26.96 -10.13
CA ASP A 161 -5.42 27.74 -9.53
C ASP A 161 -4.91 28.64 -8.42
N ILE A 162 -5.31 29.91 -8.52
CA ILE A 162 -4.94 31.02 -7.65
C ILE A 162 -6.15 31.94 -7.56
N PRO A 163 -6.46 32.55 -6.41
CA PRO A 163 -7.52 33.53 -6.26
C PRO A 163 -7.52 34.61 -7.36
N ALA A 164 -8.70 34.89 -7.90
CA ALA A 164 -8.88 35.80 -9.05
C ALA A 164 -8.22 37.19 -8.87
N LEU A 165 -8.06 37.65 -7.63
CA LEU A 165 -7.42 38.93 -7.30
C LEU A 165 -5.89 38.91 -7.47
N ALA A 166 -5.25 37.76 -7.26
CA ALA A 166 -3.80 37.60 -7.39
C ALA A 166 -3.38 37.17 -8.82
N ARG A 167 -4.28 36.52 -9.57
CA ARG A 167 -4.01 36.00 -10.93
C ARG A 167 -3.25 36.96 -11.86
N PRO A 168 -3.59 38.26 -12.00
CA PRO A 168 -2.90 39.14 -12.95
C PRO A 168 -1.45 39.47 -12.58
N PHE A 169 -1.04 39.16 -11.36
CA PHE A 169 0.22 39.59 -10.76
C PHE A 169 1.10 38.43 -10.32
N PHE A 170 0.70 37.21 -10.65
CA PHE A 170 1.41 36.00 -10.26
C PHE A 170 2.14 35.43 -11.47
N THR A 171 3.45 35.21 -11.31
CA THR A 171 4.30 34.49 -12.26
C THR A 171 5.17 33.48 -11.55
N ILE A 172 5.38 32.34 -12.19
CA ILE A 172 6.43 31.38 -11.83
C ILE A 172 7.35 31.25 -13.04
N ASP A 173 8.61 31.58 -12.88
CA ASP A 173 9.63 31.48 -13.91
C ASP A 173 10.67 30.46 -13.49
N PHE A 174 10.85 29.39 -14.26
CA PHE A 174 11.99 28.49 -14.11
C PHE A 174 13.24 29.21 -14.66
N VAL A 175 14.02 29.82 -13.77
CA VAL A 175 15.29 30.49 -14.12
C VAL A 175 16.27 29.48 -14.71
N SER A 176 16.33 28.30 -14.10
CA SER A 176 17.00 27.11 -14.62
C SER A 176 16.31 25.88 -14.05
N GLY A 177 16.35 24.75 -14.73
CA GLY A 177 15.85 23.51 -14.16
C GLY A 177 15.90 22.37 -15.15
N SER A 178 15.74 21.16 -14.63
CA SER A 178 15.70 19.97 -15.43
C SER A 178 14.69 18.98 -14.88
N ALA A 179 14.20 18.16 -15.80
CA ALA A 179 13.33 17.06 -15.51
C ALA A 179 13.94 15.82 -16.15
N THR A 180 14.42 14.92 -15.30
CA THR A 180 15.13 13.71 -15.70
C THR A 180 14.20 12.52 -15.54
N LEU A 181 14.14 11.68 -16.56
CA LEU A 181 13.56 10.34 -16.49
C LEU A 181 14.67 9.35 -16.84
N SER A 182 14.92 8.39 -15.96
CA SER A 182 15.95 7.38 -16.16
C SER A 182 15.37 5.98 -16.01
N VAL A 183 15.92 5.04 -16.76
CA VAL A 183 15.66 3.61 -16.57
C VAL A 183 16.19 3.23 -15.20
N TRP A 184 15.36 2.50 -14.48
CA TRP A 184 15.71 1.90 -13.19
C TRP A 184 15.42 0.41 -13.30
N GLU A 185 16.41 -0.40 -12.95
CA GLU A 185 16.24 -1.84 -12.78
C GLU A 185 15.70 -2.06 -11.37
N PRO A 186 14.41 -2.43 -11.22
CA PRO A 186 13.82 -2.60 -9.92
C PRO A 186 14.39 -3.84 -9.22
N SER A 187 14.39 -3.83 -7.88
CA SER A 187 14.63 -5.03 -7.08
C SER A 187 13.59 -6.11 -7.39
N GLU A 188 13.72 -7.32 -6.85
CA GLU A 188 12.60 -8.25 -6.90
C GLU A 188 11.38 -7.67 -6.15
N PRO A 189 10.15 -7.90 -6.62
CA PRO A 189 8.96 -7.49 -5.89
C PRO A 189 8.92 -8.11 -4.50
N GLN A 190 8.61 -7.28 -3.51
CA GLN A 190 8.46 -7.68 -2.12
C GLN A 190 7.01 -8.11 -1.89
N LEU A 191 6.84 -9.31 -1.33
CA LEU A 191 5.56 -9.90 -0.93
C LEU A 191 5.57 -10.07 0.58
N SER A 192 4.55 -9.54 1.24
CA SER A 192 4.30 -9.77 2.66
C SER A 192 2.90 -10.29 2.87
N GLU A 193 2.76 -11.32 3.70
CA GLU A 193 1.50 -11.98 3.97
C GLU A 193 1.31 -12.22 5.46
N TRP A 194 0.07 -12.12 5.92
CA TRP A 194 -0.35 -12.39 7.29
C TRP A 194 -1.47 -13.41 7.27
N HIS A 195 -1.31 -14.45 8.09
CA HIS A 195 -2.31 -15.51 8.27
C HIS A 195 -3.16 -15.35 9.54
N PHE A 196 -2.83 -14.36 10.39
CA PHE A 196 -3.55 -14.05 11.63
C PHE A 196 -3.71 -15.24 12.60
N ASP A 197 -2.68 -16.09 12.71
CA ASP A 197 -2.60 -17.29 13.56
C ASP A 197 -2.47 -16.98 15.07
N GLY A 198 -3.21 -15.98 15.56
CA GLY A 198 -3.23 -15.55 16.96
C GLY A 198 -2.42 -14.28 17.26
N ASP A 199 -1.74 -13.72 16.26
CA ASP A 199 -1.02 -12.45 16.35
C ASP A 199 -1.05 -11.67 15.01
N LEU A 200 -0.34 -10.53 14.97
CA LEU A 200 -0.22 -9.67 13.79
C LEU A 200 1.12 -9.87 13.05
N LEU A 201 1.87 -10.93 13.36
CA LEU A 201 3.15 -11.19 12.71
C LEU A 201 2.92 -11.66 11.27
N ALA A 202 3.76 -11.17 10.36
CA ALA A 202 3.79 -11.67 9.00
C ALA A 202 4.30 -13.12 8.97
N ASP A 203 3.92 -13.87 7.93
CA ASP A 203 4.51 -15.17 7.61
C ASP A 203 6.04 -15.02 7.50
N GLU A 204 6.80 -15.97 8.03
CA GLU A 204 8.26 -15.88 8.09
C GLU A 204 8.96 -15.82 6.72
N ARG A 205 8.25 -16.20 5.64
CA ARG A 205 8.73 -16.10 4.25
C ARG A 205 8.46 -14.73 3.63
N SER A 206 7.78 -13.84 4.34
CA SER A 206 7.46 -12.47 3.92
C SER A 206 8.71 -11.58 3.83
N ALA A 207 8.57 -10.48 3.10
CA ALA A 207 9.62 -9.50 2.81
C ALA A 207 9.98 -8.54 3.96
N GLY A 208 9.41 -8.70 5.16
CA GLY A 208 9.74 -7.88 6.35
C GLY A 208 8.65 -6.92 6.80
N SER A 209 7.67 -6.58 5.93
CA SER A 209 6.58 -5.65 6.31
C SER A 209 5.91 -6.02 7.63
N ASP A 210 5.55 -5.01 8.43
CA ASP A 210 5.03 -5.18 9.78
C ASP A 210 3.60 -4.60 9.93
N LEU A 211 2.82 -5.18 10.84
CA LEU A 211 1.50 -4.71 11.24
C LEU A 211 1.46 -4.41 12.74
N ARG A 212 0.97 -3.21 13.09
CA ARG A 212 0.72 -2.82 14.48
C ARG A 212 -0.66 -2.19 14.65
N TYR A 213 -1.12 -2.13 15.89
CA TYR A 213 -2.29 -1.34 16.22
C TYR A 213 -1.98 0.15 16.05
N LEU A 214 -2.89 0.89 15.44
CA LEU A 214 -2.69 2.29 15.09
C LEU A 214 -2.63 3.24 16.31
N ASP A 215 -3.21 2.80 17.42
CA ASP A 215 -3.19 3.45 18.74
C ASP A 215 -2.30 2.69 19.74
N ASP A 216 -1.25 2.04 19.25
CA ASP A 216 -0.22 1.43 20.10
C ASP A 216 0.44 2.48 21.00
N GLU A 217 0.56 2.17 22.28
CA GLU A 217 1.14 3.10 23.27
C GLU A 217 2.60 3.46 22.94
N ALA A 218 3.31 2.56 22.26
CA ALA A 218 4.67 2.78 21.79
C ALA A 218 4.80 4.01 20.88
N PHE A 219 3.79 4.30 20.04
CA PHE A 219 3.83 5.45 19.13
C PHE A 219 3.73 6.81 19.84
N GLY A 220 3.53 6.80 21.15
CA GLY A 220 3.40 8.01 21.95
C GLY A 220 2.05 8.68 21.73
N PRO A 221 1.94 9.98 22.08
CA PRO A 221 0.70 10.72 21.96
C PRO A 221 0.14 10.75 20.53
N ILE A 222 -1.10 10.27 20.36
CA ILE A 222 -1.83 10.39 19.10
C ILE A 222 -2.05 11.88 18.77
N LEU A 223 -1.44 12.33 17.67
CA LEU A 223 -1.65 13.66 17.11
C LEU A 223 -2.95 13.71 16.31
N GLY A 224 -3.41 14.93 16.06
CA GLY A 224 -4.41 15.17 15.03
C GLY A 224 -5.85 15.07 15.49
N GLY A 225 -6.73 15.52 14.61
CA GLY A 225 -8.18 15.59 14.76
C GLY A 225 -8.82 16.08 13.48
N LEU A 226 -10.14 15.88 13.34
CA LEU A 226 -10.84 16.34 12.15
C LEU A 226 -10.62 17.85 11.93
N ASN A 227 -9.86 18.21 10.89
CA ASN A 227 -9.39 19.56 10.54
C ASN A 227 -8.36 20.19 11.49
N ASP A 228 -7.63 19.39 12.27
CA ASP A 228 -6.56 19.85 13.16
C ASP A 228 -5.45 18.77 13.28
N PRO A 229 -4.74 18.46 12.18
CA PRO A 229 -3.74 17.38 12.09
C PRO A 229 -2.54 17.53 13.02
N GLU A 230 -2.18 18.76 13.35
CA GLU A 230 -0.90 19.09 13.97
C GLU A 230 -1.00 19.36 15.47
N SER A 231 -2.21 19.47 16.01
CA SER A 231 -2.40 19.80 17.43
C SER A 231 -2.83 18.59 18.26
N PHE A 232 -2.34 18.57 19.50
CA PHE A 232 -2.85 17.64 20.49
C PHE A 232 -4.33 17.91 20.73
N PRO A 233 -5.18 16.87 20.71
CA PRO A 233 -6.56 17.07 21.10
C PRO A 233 -6.64 17.62 22.52
N PRO A 234 -7.60 18.51 22.81
CA PRO A 234 -7.86 18.97 24.17
C PRO A 234 -8.31 17.83 25.10
N THR A 235 -8.71 16.68 24.55
CA THR A 235 -8.95 15.43 25.27
C THR A 235 -8.06 14.35 24.69
N PRO A 236 -7.10 13.79 25.45
CA PRO A 236 -6.22 12.75 24.93
C PRO A 236 -7.00 11.59 24.32
N THR A 237 -6.60 11.14 23.13
CA THR A 237 -7.14 9.92 22.55
C THR A 237 -6.61 8.73 23.35
N PRO A 238 -7.48 7.80 23.78
CA PRO A 238 -7.03 6.59 24.48
C PRO A 238 -6.21 5.69 23.56
N HIS A 239 -5.14 5.10 24.10
CA HIS A 239 -4.35 4.05 23.45
C HIS A 239 -4.93 2.66 23.76
N GLY A 240 -4.56 1.66 22.96
CA GLY A 240 -4.95 0.26 23.17
C GLY A 240 -6.45 -0.03 22.99
N VAL A 241 -7.20 0.91 22.39
CA VAL A 241 -8.61 0.72 22.03
C VAL A 241 -8.74 -0.25 20.88
N THR A 242 -7.89 -0.16 19.84
CA THR A 242 -7.95 -1.10 18.71
C THR A 242 -7.76 -2.51 19.20
N GLU A 243 -6.70 -2.78 19.97
CA GLU A 243 -6.41 -4.09 20.54
C GLU A 243 -7.59 -4.59 21.41
N ALA A 244 -8.07 -3.75 22.34
CA ALA A 244 -9.16 -4.13 23.24
C ALA A 244 -10.51 -4.39 22.52
N GLN A 245 -10.71 -3.85 21.33
CA GLN A 245 -11.91 -4.04 20.50
C GLN A 245 -11.72 -5.09 19.40
N SER A 246 -10.52 -5.64 19.26
CA SER A 246 -10.19 -6.69 18.31
C SER A 246 -10.11 -8.04 19.01
N ALA A 247 -10.08 -9.12 18.23
CA ALA A 247 -9.87 -10.46 18.77
C ALA A 247 -9.30 -11.39 17.70
N PHE A 248 -8.56 -12.41 18.15
CA PHE A 248 -8.31 -13.61 17.34
C PHE A 248 -9.33 -14.66 17.74
N VAL A 249 -10.02 -15.24 16.76
CA VAL A 249 -11.08 -16.23 16.98
C VAL A 249 -10.89 -17.42 16.07
N ASP A 250 -11.24 -18.60 16.55
CA ASP A 250 -11.29 -19.81 15.73
C ASP A 250 -12.60 -19.83 14.93
N SER A 251 -12.46 -19.94 13.61
CA SER A 251 -13.58 -19.86 12.66
C SER A 251 -14.58 -21.02 12.79
N ASP A 252 -14.15 -22.17 13.30
CA ASP A 252 -14.99 -23.36 13.44
C ASP A 252 -15.91 -23.27 14.67
N VAL A 253 -15.48 -22.50 15.68
CA VAL A 253 -16.25 -22.28 16.91
C VAL A 253 -17.03 -20.97 16.88
N GLU A 254 -16.62 -19.98 16.07
CA GLU A 254 -17.30 -18.69 15.99
C GLU A 254 -18.67 -18.82 15.29
N PRO A 255 -19.79 -18.57 16.01
CA PRO A 255 -21.11 -18.91 15.49
C PRO A 255 -21.48 -18.16 14.20
N GLY A 256 -21.64 -18.91 13.11
CA GLY A 256 -22.14 -18.39 11.85
C GLY A 256 -21.08 -17.75 10.95
N LEU A 257 -19.81 -17.73 11.36
CA LEU A 257 -18.72 -17.21 10.54
C LEU A 257 -18.42 -18.13 9.35
N GLY A 258 -18.43 -19.43 9.60
CA GLY A 258 -17.97 -20.44 8.64
C GLY A 258 -16.45 -20.36 8.44
N ASN A 259 -15.92 -21.36 7.74
CA ASN A 259 -14.49 -21.54 7.59
C ASN A 259 -14.01 -20.93 6.25
N PRO A 260 -12.92 -20.14 6.22
CA PRO A 260 -12.35 -19.64 4.97
C PRO A 260 -11.90 -20.82 4.10
N GLY A 261 -12.36 -20.86 2.85
CA GLY A 261 -12.13 -22.03 1.97
C GLY A 261 -12.74 -23.35 2.45
N GLY A 262 -13.53 -23.34 3.53
CA GLY A 262 -14.05 -24.54 4.18
C GLY A 262 -13.08 -25.22 5.17
N VAL A 263 -11.93 -24.61 5.46
CA VAL A 263 -10.91 -25.13 6.38
C VAL A 263 -10.91 -24.30 7.67
N PRO A 264 -11.06 -24.91 8.86
CA PRO A 264 -10.92 -24.21 10.14
C PRO A 264 -9.65 -23.39 10.20
N ASP A 265 -9.74 -22.17 10.73
CA ASP A 265 -8.61 -21.27 10.80
C ASP A 265 -8.73 -20.33 12.02
N THR A 266 -7.60 -19.79 12.48
CA THR A 266 -7.63 -18.67 13.41
C THR A 266 -7.68 -17.38 12.60
N VAL A 267 -8.69 -16.54 12.86
CA VAL A 267 -8.94 -15.33 12.08
C VAL A 267 -8.96 -14.11 12.98
N TYR A 268 -8.57 -12.97 12.43
CA TYR A 268 -8.56 -11.69 13.13
C TYR A 268 -9.89 -10.95 12.93
N LEU A 269 -10.61 -10.68 14.02
CA LEU A 269 -11.72 -9.75 14.07
C LEU A 269 -11.19 -8.33 14.25
N ALA A 270 -11.19 -7.56 13.17
CA ALA A 270 -10.77 -6.16 13.20
C ALA A 270 -11.76 -5.30 13.99
N SER A 271 -11.24 -4.39 14.80
CA SER A 271 -12.04 -3.39 15.50
C SER A 271 -12.82 -2.49 14.52
N PRO A 272 -13.95 -1.89 14.93
CA PRO A 272 -14.53 -0.79 14.18
C PRO A 272 -13.64 0.45 14.25
N SER A 273 -13.74 1.36 13.27
CA SER A 273 -12.97 2.62 13.27
C SER A 273 -13.49 3.68 14.27
N PHE A 274 -14.20 3.26 15.31
CA PHE A 274 -14.74 4.11 16.36
C PHE A 274 -14.69 3.44 17.72
N ASN A 275 -14.61 4.24 18.78
CA ASN A 275 -14.70 3.74 20.14
C ASN A 275 -16.14 3.30 20.46
N GLN A 276 -16.33 2.01 20.74
CA GLN A 276 -17.65 1.43 21.00
C GLN A 276 -18.28 1.92 22.33
N THR A 277 -17.47 2.41 23.27
CA THR A 277 -17.97 2.95 24.55
C THR A 277 -18.63 4.31 24.38
N ASP A 278 -18.27 5.06 23.34
CA ASP A 278 -18.93 6.31 22.95
C ASP A 278 -18.89 6.50 21.41
N PRO A 279 -19.72 5.74 20.67
CA PRO A 279 -19.71 5.76 19.21
C PRO A 279 -20.07 7.13 18.62
N ALA A 280 -20.70 8.01 19.40
CA ALA A 280 -21.13 9.34 18.97
C ALA A 280 -20.01 10.39 19.06
N SER A 281 -18.98 10.16 19.88
CA SER A 281 -17.91 11.13 20.12
C SER A 281 -16.87 11.11 19.00
N SER A 282 -16.89 12.14 18.15
CA SER A 282 -15.84 12.35 17.14
C SER A 282 -14.45 12.64 17.73
N ALA A 283 -14.37 12.98 19.02
CA ALA A 283 -13.09 13.12 19.71
C ALA A 283 -12.44 11.75 20.00
N LEU A 284 -13.24 10.68 20.10
CA LEU A 284 -12.79 9.32 20.40
C LEU A 284 -12.77 8.39 19.17
N ARG A 285 -12.98 8.94 17.96
CA ARG A 285 -12.92 8.20 16.69
C ARG A 285 -11.52 8.25 16.05
N ARG A 286 -10.47 8.59 16.79
CA ARG A 286 -9.14 8.89 16.24
C ARG A 286 -8.19 7.71 16.43
N GLY A 287 -7.36 7.44 15.43
CA GLY A 287 -6.24 6.50 15.50
C GLY A 287 -6.61 5.03 15.73
N ILE A 288 -7.84 4.60 15.43
CA ILE A 288 -8.26 3.20 15.62
C ILE A 288 -8.15 2.46 14.29
N GLY A 289 -7.53 1.28 14.30
CA GLY A 289 -7.29 0.45 13.13
C GLY A 289 -5.91 -0.21 13.19
N LEU A 290 -5.45 -0.73 12.05
CA LEU A 290 -4.09 -1.24 11.90
C LEU A 290 -3.22 -0.23 11.16
N SER A 291 -1.94 -0.22 11.47
CA SER A 291 -0.86 0.48 10.78
C SER A 291 0.01 -0.57 10.10
N LEU A 292 0.19 -0.46 8.79
CA LEU A 292 1.08 -1.30 8.00
C LEU A 292 2.32 -0.48 7.65
N PHE A 293 3.50 -0.99 8.02
CA PHE A 293 4.78 -0.50 7.54
C PHE A 293 5.29 -1.47 6.47
N PRO A 294 5.33 -1.07 5.19
CA PRO A 294 5.64 -2.02 4.12
C PRO A 294 7.13 -2.42 4.10
N GLU A 295 7.99 -1.76 4.89
CA GLU A 295 9.44 -2.02 5.02
C GLU A 295 10.14 -2.29 3.67
N LEU A 296 9.91 -1.43 2.68
CA LEU A 296 10.46 -1.66 1.34
C LEU A 296 11.80 -0.96 1.11
N MET A 297 12.17 0.01 1.93
CA MET A 297 13.47 0.66 1.80
C MET A 297 14.54 -0.19 2.52
N PRO A 298 15.75 -0.37 1.94
CA PRO A 298 16.28 0.30 0.73
C PRO A 298 15.98 -0.40 -0.61
N GLU A 299 15.35 -1.57 -0.62
CA GLU A 299 15.09 -2.40 -1.81
C GLU A 299 14.25 -1.64 -2.86
N TYR A 300 13.33 -0.79 -2.40
CA TYR A 300 12.53 0.14 -3.17
C TYR A 300 12.84 1.57 -2.71
N PRO A 301 13.76 2.29 -3.38
CA PRO A 301 14.29 3.57 -2.91
C PRO A 301 13.32 4.77 -3.05
N GLY A 302 12.05 4.52 -3.39
CA GLY A 302 11.02 5.56 -3.51
C GLY A 302 10.27 5.82 -2.21
N ALA A 303 10.04 7.10 -1.91
CA ALA A 303 9.32 7.57 -0.72
C ALA A 303 7.81 7.21 -0.69
N PHE A 304 7.31 6.62 -1.77
CA PHE A 304 5.94 6.19 -1.98
C PHE A 304 5.92 5.08 -3.03
N VAL A 305 4.82 4.34 -3.11
CA VAL A 305 4.58 3.24 -4.04
C VAL A 305 3.30 3.53 -4.81
N GLY A 306 3.40 3.76 -6.13
CA GLY A 306 2.21 3.96 -6.98
C GLY A 306 1.75 2.71 -7.72
N SER A 307 2.48 1.61 -7.59
CA SER A 307 2.13 0.31 -8.16
C SER A 307 2.20 -0.74 -7.07
N TYR A 308 1.06 -1.22 -6.58
CA TYR A 308 0.99 -2.21 -5.51
C TYR A 308 -0.27 -3.05 -5.62
N THR A 309 -0.33 -4.16 -4.89
CA THR A 309 -1.52 -5.00 -4.81
C THR A 309 -1.78 -5.35 -3.37
N PHE A 310 -3.02 -5.12 -2.94
CA PHE A 310 -3.53 -5.74 -1.72
C PHE A 310 -4.46 -6.89 -2.06
N VAL A 311 -4.37 -7.96 -1.27
CA VAL A 311 -5.31 -9.07 -1.30
C VAL A 311 -5.77 -9.35 0.11
N TRP A 312 -7.09 -9.47 0.31
CA TRP A 312 -7.69 -9.80 1.60
C TRP A 312 -8.62 -10.99 1.46
N ASP A 313 -8.59 -11.90 2.42
CA ASP A 313 -9.67 -12.85 2.67
C ASP A 313 -10.56 -12.30 3.78
N LEU A 314 -11.79 -11.91 3.42
CA LEU A 314 -12.68 -11.15 4.28
C LEU A 314 -14.01 -11.87 4.51
N ASN A 315 -14.56 -11.69 5.70
CA ASN A 315 -15.98 -11.96 5.99
C ASN A 315 -16.57 -10.76 6.74
N ILE A 316 -17.57 -10.10 6.12
CA ILE A 316 -18.28 -8.99 6.74
C ILE A 316 -19.53 -9.55 7.44
N PRO A 317 -19.58 -9.55 8.79
CA PRO A 317 -20.70 -10.14 9.49
C PRO A 317 -21.99 -9.36 9.27
N SER A 318 -23.14 -10.05 9.37
CA SER A 318 -24.46 -9.43 9.27
C SER A 318 -24.66 -8.24 10.22
N SER A 319 -24.02 -8.26 11.39
CA SER A 319 -24.05 -7.16 12.38
C SER A 319 -23.36 -5.88 11.89
N SER A 320 -22.36 -6.02 11.03
CA SER A 320 -21.66 -4.92 10.33
C SER A 320 -22.40 -4.53 9.05
N TRP A 321 -23.04 -5.50 8.39
CA TRP A 321 -23.76 -5.27 7.13
C TRP A 321 -25.05 -4.47 7.31
N PHE A 322 -25.80 -4.76 8.36
CA PHE A 322 -27.10 -4.16 8.65
C PHE A 322 -27.05 -3.25 9.88
N ASN A 323 -28.01 -2.33 9.97
CA ASN A 323 -28.27 -1.60 11.20
C ASN A 323 -28.69 -2.56 12.34
N ALA A 324 -28.76 -2.04 13.57
CA ALA A 324 -29.05 -2.84 14.77
C ALA A 324 -30.39 -3.63 14.74
N ASN A 325 -31.31 -3.33 13.82
CA ASN A 325 -32.55 -4.10 13.65
C ASN A 325 -32.43 -5.23 12.62
N GLY A 326 -31.28 -5.38 11.95
CA GLY A 326 -30.98 -6.44 10.99
C GLY A 326 -31.68 -6.31 9.64
N THR A 327 -32.27 -5.15 9.30
CA THR A 327 -33.13 -5.02 8.09
C THR A 327 -32.67 -3.99 7.10
N THR A 328 -31.96 -2.94 7.52
CA THR A 328 -31.52 -1.87 6.63
C THR A 328 -30.02 -1.95 6.44
N PRO A 329 -29.52 -2.16 5.22
CA PRO A 329 -28.08 -2.15 4.96
C PRO A 329 -27.45 -0.81 5.35
N ARG A 330 -26.24 -0.85 5.90
CA ARG A 330 -25.47 0.37 6.22
C ARG A 330 -24.77 0.90 4.97
N GLY A 331 -24.79 2.22 4.78
CA GLY A 331 -24.24 2.84 3.57
C GLY A 331 -22.72 2.73 3.43
N LEU A 332 -21.99 2.84 4.55
CA LEU A 332 -20.56 2.55 4.67
C LEU A 332 -20.44 1.26 5.48
N LEU A 333 -19.73 0.28 4.93
CA LEU A 333 -19.55 -1.03 5.55
C LEU A 333 -18.16 -1.13 6.17
N LEU A 334 -17.14 -0.93 5.34
CA LEU A 334 -15.76 -1.24 5.68
C LEU A 334 -14.82 -0.27 4.98
N SER A 335 -14.01 0.46 5.74
CA SER A 335 -12.80 1.08 5.20
C SER A 335 -11.72 0.03 5.06
N LEU A 336 -10.99 0.05 3.95
CA LEU A 336 -9.89 -0.88 3.67
C LEU A 336 -8.54 -0.20 3.82
N ILE A 337 -8.38 0.95 3.17
CA ILE A 337 -7.13 1.72 3.15
C ILE A 337 -7.44 3.18 3.43
N GLN A 338 -6.62 3.79 4.26
CA GLN A 338 -6.48 5.21 4.43
C GLN A 338 -5.00 5.54 4.16
N ASP A 339 -4.75 6.37 3.14
CA ASP A 339 -3.41 6.57 2.57
C ASP A 339 -2.72 7.87 3.03
N ASP A 340 -3.39 8.70 3.84
CA ASP A 340 -2.74 9.87 4.42
C ASP A 340 -1.80 9.51 5.57
N SER A 341 -0.67 10.21 5.58
CA SER A 341 0.48 9.88 6.40
C SER A 341 0.33 10.07 7.90
N ASN A 342 -0.59 10.94 8.32
CA ASN A 342 -0.84 11.26 9.73
C ASN A 342 -2.18 10.64 10.18
N ASN A 343 -2.80 9.83 9.31
CA ASN A 343 -4.09 9.22 9.53
C ASN A 343 -5.17 10.23 9.98
N ASP A 344 -5.17 11.50 9.57
CA ASP A 344 -6.14 12.48 10.09
C ASP A 344 -7.41 12.62 9.21
N MET A 345 -7.44 11.90 8.08
CA MET A 345 -8.48 11.99 7.07
C MET A 345 -9.48 10.82 7.11
N GLY A 346 -10.44 10.86 6.19
CA GLY A 346 -11.32 9.71 5.93
C GLY A 346 -10.56 8.66 5.13
N ALA A 347 -10.96 7.40 5.24
CA ALA A 347 -10.40 6.37 4.38
C ALA A 347 -10.64 6.64 2.90
N ASP A 348 -9.75 6.14 2.07
CA ASP A 348 -9.78 6.38 0.64
C ASP A 348 -10.40 5.20 -0.09
N LEU A 349 -10.13 3.97 0.35
CA LEU A 349 -10.72 2.75 -0.21
C LEU A 349 -11.83 2.20 0.69
N TRP A 350 -13.04 2.04 0.13
CA TRP A 350 -14.23 1.62 0.87
C TRP A 350 -15.00 0.49 0.20
N ILE A 351 -15.51 -0.45 1.00
CA ILE A 351 -16.69 -1.26 0.67
C ILE A 351 -17.94 -0.60 1.27
N ARG A 352 -18.99 -0.56 0.46
CA ARG A 352 -20.24 0.15 0.74
C ARG A 352 -21.45 -0.69 0.42
N ASN A 353 -22.62 -0.25 0.89
CA ASN A 353 -23.90 -0.80 0.47
C ASN A 353 -24.82 0.29 -0.09
N ASP A 354 -25.18 0.15 -1.36
CA ASP A 354 -26.02 1.10 -2.09
C ASP A 354 -27.44 0.55 -2.27
N GLY A 355 -28.18 0.51 -1.17
CA GLY A 355 -29.59 0.08 -1.21
C GLY A 355 -29.77 -1.42 -1.47
N GLY A 356 -28.88 -2.23 -0.92
CA GLY A 356 -28.82 -3.69 -1.03
C GLY A 356 -27.71 -4.20 -1.94
N GLN A 357 -27.10 -3.33 -2.75
CA GLN A 357 -26.03 -3.69 -3.67
C GLN A 357 -24.66 -3.33 -3.06
N PRO A 358 -23.76 -4.28 -2.79
CA PRO A 358 -22.41 -3.95 -2.36
C PRO A 358 -21.64 -3.28 -3.50
N SER A 359 -20.81 -2.31 -3.16
CA SER A 359 -19.94 -1.59 -4.09
C SER A 359 -18.59 -1.29 -3.45
N ILE A 360 -17.57 -1.08 -4.29
CA ILE A 360 -16.24 -0.62 -3.90
C ILE A 360 -15.92 0.71 -4.58
N VAL A 361 -15.19 1.57 -3.89
CA VAL A 361 -14.77 2.89 -4.40
C VAL A 361 -13.45 3.31 -3.76
N PHE A 362 -12.57 3.88 -4.59
CA PHE A 362 -11.42 4.65 -4.17
C PHE A 362 -11.78 6.14 -4.31
N THR A 363 -11.86 6.87 -3.19
CA THR A 363 -12.37 8.24 -3.13
C THR A 363 -11.25 9.26 -3.24
N ILE A 364 -11.63 10.51 -3.51
CA ILE A 364 -10.74 11.66 -3.42
C ILE A 364 -11.05 12.37 -2.10
N ASN A 365 -10.03 12.66 -1.29
CA ASN A 365 -10.16 13.38 -0.01
C ASN A 365 -11.04 12.67 1.04
N GLY A 366 -11.07 11.33 1.01
CA GLY A 366 -11.79 10.48 1.95
C GLY A 366 -13.31 10.68 2.01
N ASN A 367 -13.94 11.47 1.14
CA ASN A 367 -15.39 11.73 1.17
C ASN A 367 -16.04 11.91 -0.20
N ASP A 368 -15.26 12.00 -1.28
CA ASP A 368 -15.80 12.13 -2.62
C ASP A 368 -16.17 10.77 -3.21
N PHE A 369 -17.39 10.36 -2.93
CA PHE A 369 -17.99 9.14 -3.50
C PHE A 369 -18.61 9.36 -4.89
N THR A 370 -18.36 10.52 -5.52
CA THR A 370 -18.89 10.83 -6.84
C THR A 370 -18.00 10.31 -7.96
N ALA A 371 -16.76 9.90 -7.66
CA ALA A 371 -15.72 9.44 -8.59
C ALA A 371 -16.01 8.11 -9.33
N GLY A 372 -17.26 7.65 -9.35
CA GLY A 372 -17.63 6.34 -9.89
C GLY A 372 -17.38 5.24 -8.86
N ARG A 373 -18.36 4.34 -8.73
CA ARG A 373 -18.32 3.17 -7.84
C ARG A 373 -18.47 1.92 -8.67
N LEU A 374 -17.81 0.85 -8.25
CA LEU A 374 -17.88 -0.44 -8.89
C LEU A 374 -18.78 -1.36 -8.08
N ASN A 375 -19.86 -1.86 -8.69
CA ASN A 375 -20.73 -2.83 -8.04
C ASN A 375 -19.98 -4.15 -7.86
N LEU A 376 -19.98 -4.69 -6.64
CA LEU A 376 -19.40 -5.98 -6.34
C LEU A 376 -20.38 -7.12 -6.66
N PRO A 377 -19.88 -8.31 -7.02
CA PRO A 377 -20.73 -9.46 -7.29
C PRO A 377 -21.48 -9.93 -6.05
N ALA A 378 -22.54 -10.72 -6.24
CA ALA A 378 -23.37 -11.26 -5.16
C ALA A 378 -22.63 -12.23 -4.21
N SER A 379 -21.42 -12.66 -4.56
CA SER A 379 -20.52 -13.40 -3.66
C SER A 379 -19.98 -12.54 -2.53
N VAL A 380 -20.01 -11.21 -2.66
CA VAL A 380 -19.77 -10.29 -1.56
C VAL A 380 -21.10 -10.08 -0.84
N ALA A 381 -21.30 -10.81 0.25
CA ALA A 381 -22.56 -10.89 0.98
C ALA A 381 -22.26 -10.98 2.49
N PRO A 382 -23.25 -10.66 3.37
CA PRO A 382 -23.07 -10.83 4.80
C PRO A 382 -22.77 -12.29 5.15
N ASP A 383 -21.93 -12.50 6.16
CA ASP A 383 -21.55 -13.82 6.70
C ASP A 383 -21.00 -14.78 5.62
N THR A 384 -20.35 -14.22 4.59
CA THR A 384 -19.78 -14.98 3.48
C THR A 384 -18.33 -14.59 3.29
N TRP A 385 -17.43 -15.59 3.30
CA TRP A 385 -16.04 -15.38 2.96
C TRP A 385 -15.86 -15.07 1.48
N PHE A 386 -15.04 -14.06 1.17
CA PHE A 386 -14.60 -13.75 -0.18
C PHE A 386 -13.15 -13.24 -0.18
N ARG A 387 -12.44 -13.50 -1.26
CA ARG A 387 -11.12 -12.93 -1.55
C ARG A 387 -11.31 -11.66 -2.36
N LEU A 388 -10.82 -10.53 -1.87
CA LEU A 388 -10.79 -9.26 -2.59
C LEU A 388 -9.34 -8.96 -2.95
N ALA A 389 -9.06 -8.73 -4.23
CA ALA A 389 -7.78 -8.18 -4.66
C ALA A 389 -7.98 -6.82 -5.32
N VAL A 390 -7.13 -5.87 -4.98
CA VAL A 390 -7.08 -4.53 -5.58
C VAL A 390 -5.66 -4.29 -6.05
N ALA A 391 -5.46 -4.43 -7.36
CA ALA A 391 -4.17 -4.21 -8.03
C ALA A 391 -4.12 -2.76 -8.54
N VAL A 392 -3.35 -1.92 -7.86
CA VAL A 392 -3.29 -0.48 -8.03
C VAL A 392 -2.15 -0.12 -8.97
N ASP A 393 -2.46 0.66 -10.00
CA ASP A 393 -1.51 1.17 -10.97
C ASP A 393 -1.76 2.66 -11.24
N GLU A 394 -1.28 3.48 -10.31
CA GLU A 394 -1.44 4.94 -10.39
C GLU A 394 -0.60 5.53 -11.52
N PHE A 395 0.60 5.00 -11.74
CA PHE A 395 1.58 5.61 -12.61
C PHE A 395 1.47 5.24 -14.08
N GLN A 396 0.77 4.17 -14.48
CA GLN A 396 0.59 3.89 -15.90
C GLN A 396 -0.85 4.03 -16.35
N SER A 397 -1.76 3.30 -15.71
CA SER A 397 -3.18 3.34 -16.08
C SER A 397 -3.93 4.49 -15.40
N GLY A 398 -3.52 4.87 -14.18
CA GLY A 398 -4.26 5.76 -13.28
C GLY A 398 -5.50 5.07 -12.70
N THR A 399 -5.49 3.73 -12.63
CA THR A 399 -6.63 2.91 -12.23
C THR A 399 -6.21 1.73 -11.36
N SER A 400 -7.12 1.26 -10.53
CA SER A 400 -6.97 0.02 -9.77
C SER A 400 -7.91 -1.04 -10.31
N GLN A 401 -7.38 -2.20 -10.64
CA GLN A 401 -8.17 -3.36 -11.05
C GLN A 401 -8.70 -4.09 -9.83
N VAL A 402 -10.01 -4.35 -9.79
CA VAL A 402 -10.67 -5.05 -8.69
C VAL A 402 -11.02 -6.47 -9.12
N TYR A 403 -10.67 -7.44 -8.27
CA TYR A 403 -11.01 -8.85 -8.43
C TYR A 403 -11.72 -9.36 -7.18
N VAL A 404 -12.72 -10.23 -7.39
CA VAL A 404 -13.37 -10.95 -6.29
C VAL A 404 -13.31 -12.44 -6.61
N ASN A 405 -12.74 -13.22 -5.69
CA ASN A 405 -12.52 -14.66 -5.85
C ASN A 405 -11.79 -14.99 -7.18
N GLY A 406 -10.75 -14.22 -7.50
CA GLY A 406 -9.97 -14.33 -8.74
C GLY A 406 -10.68 -13.80 -10.00
N ALA A 407 -11.97 -13.47 -9.94
CA ALA A 407 -12.70 -12.95 -11.08
C ALA A 407 -12.56 -11.42 -11.17
N TYR A 408 -12.09 -10.91 -12.30
CA TYR A 408 -12.07 -9.48 -12.58
C TYR A 408 -13.49 -8.89 -12.57
N VAL A 409 -13.68 -7.83 -11.78
CA VAL A 409 -14.97 -7.13 -11.60
C VAL A 409 -15.01 -5.85 -12.41
N GLY A 410 -13.91 -5.10 -12.45
CA GLY A 410 -13.81 -3.80 -13.12
C GLY A 410 -12.69 -2.95 -12.55
N ASP A 411 -12.60 -1.72 -13.06
CA ASP A 411 -11.61 -0.74 -12.62
C ASP A 411 -12.26 0.30 -11.71
N ILE A 412 -11.49 0.75 -10.72
CA ILE A 412 -11.75 1.95 -9.93
C ILE A 412 -10.55 2.90 -10.08
N ARG A 413 -10.62 4.07 -9.46
CA ARG A 413 -9.49 4.99 -9.38
C ARG A 413 -8.31 4.36 -8.60
N ALA A 414 -7.09 4.77 -8.94
CA ALA A 414 -5.88 4.46 -8.17
C ALA A 414 -5.42 5.66 -7.31
N ASN A 415 -4.55 5.35 -6.36
CA ASN A 415 -3.73 6.31 -5.64
C ASN A 415 -2.42 5.63 -5.26
N TRP A 416 -1.39 6.41 -4.92
CA TRP A 416 -0.16 5.87 -4.37
C TRP A 416 -0.24 5.74 -2.84
N VAL A 417 0.67 4.95 -2.24
CA VAL A 417 0.79 4.79 -0.79
C VAL A 417 2.19 5.15 -0.30
N ASN A 418 2.31 5.45 0.99
CA ASN A 418 3.55 5.93 1.62
C ASN A 418 4.60 4.82 1.81
N ASN A 419 5.89 5.17 1.63
CA ASN A 419 7.05 4.31 1.89
C ASN A 419 8.33 5.16 2.09
N SER A 420 8.37 6.10 3.04
CA SER A 420 9.50 7.05 3.13
C SER A 420 10.53 6.80 4.24
N VAL A 421 10.51 5.63 4.87
CA VAL A 421 11.45 5.29 5.93
C VAL A 421 12.28 4.09 5.54
N ASP A 422 13.59 4.31 5.54
CA ASP A 422 14.59 3.26 5.62
C ASP A 422 14.72 2.84 7.09
N PRO A 423 14.39 1.59 7.46
CA PRO A 423 14.46 1.11 8.85
C PRO A 423 15.90 1.10 9.39
N THR A 424 16.92 1.14 8.52
CA THR A 424 18.33 1.19 8.90
C THR A 424 18.85 2.61 9.10
N ALA A 425 18.12 3.61 8.60
CA ALA A 425 18.45 5.03 8.71
C ALA A 425 17.16 5.89 8.72
N PRO A 426 16.29 5.74 9.73
CA PRO A 426 14.98 6.37 9.74
C PRO A 426 15.10 7.90 9.76
N ALA A 427 14.37 8.57 8.87
CA ALA A 427 14.34 10.02 8.75
C ALA A 427 12.95 10.51 8.37
N TYR A 428 12.56 11.68 8.90
CA TYR A 428 11.35 12.38 8.51
C TYR A 428 11.40 12.81 7.03
N THR A 429 10.26 13.22 6.48
CA THR A 429 10.17 13.61 5.06
C THR A 429 10.97 14.85 4.65
N ASP A 430 11.48 15.62 5.62
CA ASP A 430 12.43 16.72 5.40
C ASP A 430 13.91 16.27 5.49
N GLY A 431 14.16 14.97 5.70
CA GLY A 431 15.49 14.37 5.84
C GLY A 431 16.11 14.49 7.24
N VAL A 432 15.40 15.05 8.23
CA VAL A 432 15.85 15.04 9.62
C VAL A 432 15.83 13.60 10.13
N ALA A 433 16.95 13.13 10.69
CA ALA A 433 17.02 11.78 11.25
C ALA A 433 16.10 11.63 12.48
N VAL A 434 15.44 10.48 12.60
CA VAL A 434 14.70 10.09 13.80
C VAL A 434 15.70 9.78 14.92
N ASP A 435 15.40 10.20 16.15
CA ASP A 435 16.24 9.85 17.29
C ASP A 435 16.24 8.31 17.48
N PRO A 436 17.41 7.66 17.60
CA PRO A 436 17.46 6.21 17.75
C PRO A 436 16.68 5.67 18.96
N LEU A 437 16.55 6.45 20.04
CA LEU A 437 15.74 6.04 21.20
C LEU A 437 14.25 6.07 20.88
N ASP A 438 13.78 7.09 20.16
CA ASP A 438 12.39 7.16 19.73
C ASP A 438 12.07 5.97 18.80
N TRP A 439 12.96 5.65 17.85
CA TRP A 439 12.79 4.51 16.96
C TRP A 439 12.76 3.16 17.69
N GLU A 440 13.63 2.96 18.69
CA GLU A 440 13.65 1.77 19.55
C GLU A 440 12.38 1.67 20.41
N ASP A 441 11.93 2.79 21.00
CA ASP A 441 10.71 2.86 21.80
C ASP A 441 9.46 2.55 20.95
N TRP A 442 9.47 2.89 19.66
CA TRP A 442 8.44 2.51 18.69
C TRP A 442 8.57 1.07 18.19
N GLY A 443 9.48 0.26 18.75
CA GLY A 443 9.68 -1.13 18.37
C GLY A 443 10.18 -1.31 16.93
N MET A 444 10.96 -0.35 16.41
CA MET A 444 11.44 -0.32 15.02
C MET A 444 10.30 -0.22 13.98
N HIS A 445 9.17 0.36 14.36
CA HIS A 445 8.06 0.66 13.47
C HIS A 445 7.86 2.18 13.39
N PRO A 446 7.64 2.78 12.20
CA PRO A 446 7.42 4.21 12.11
C PRO A 446 6.15 4.63 12.85
N SER A 447 6.28 5.57 13.78
CA SER A 447 5.12 6.19 14.41
C SER A 447 4.39 7.06 13.37
N PRO A 448 3.10 6.78 13.06
CA PRO A 448 2.32 7.62 12.17
C PRO A 448 2.03 9.01 12.76
N TRP A 449 2.25 9.17 14.06
CA TRP A 449 1.97 10.38 14.82
C TRP A 449 3.22 11.25 15.01
N SER A 450 4.40 10.80 14.57
CA SER A 450 5.63 11.54 14.82
C SER A 450 5.90 12.62 13.76
N THR A 451 6.44 13.74 14.22
CA THR A 451 6.87 14.88 13.39
C THR A 451 8.26 15.37 13.78
N SER A 452 9.02 15.83 12.79
CA SER A 452 10.30 16.54 12.99
C SER A 452 10.11 17.86 13.75
N ASP A 453 11.20 18.40 14.29
CA ASP A 453 11.27 19.76 14.87
C ASP A 453 11.33 20.92 13.83
N GLY A 454 11.14 20.63 12.53
CA GLY A 454 11.11 21.64 11.46
C GLY A 454 9.96 22.66 11.58
N ASP A 455 10.08 23.79 10.86
CA ASP A 455 9.01 24.80 10.73
C ASP A 455 8.73 25.06 9.24
N PRO A 456 7.65 24.51 8.67
CA PRO A 456 6.66 23.61 9.31
C PRO A 456 7.22 22.21 9.62
N PRO A 457 6.63 21.48 10.59
CA PRO A 457 7.05 20.13 10.93
C PRO A 457 6.75 19.12 9.81
N ALA A 458 7.69 18.23 9.53
CA ALA A 458 7.56 17.15 8.57
C ALA A 458 7.21 15.82 9.25
N TYR A 459 6.29 15.07 8.65
CA TYR A 459 5.88 13.74 9.13
C TYR A 459 6.83 12.65 8.64
N LEU A 460 6.80 11.50 9.30
CA LEU A 460 7.59 10.32 8.92
C LEU A 460 7.01 9.59 7.67
N ARG A 461 5.72 9.81 7.37
CA ARG A 461 4.98 9.38 6.16
C ARG A 461 5.35 7.99 5.60
N SER A 462 5.28 6.95 6.42
CA SER A 462 5.75 5.60 6.03
C SER A 462 4.80 4.45 6.35
N SER A 463 3.63 4.74 6.90
CA SER A 463 2.62 3.72 7.16
C SER A 463 1.41 3.88 6.23
N ILE A 464 0.69 2.78 6.09
CA ILE A 464 -0.62 2.68 5.45
C ILE A 464 -1.60 2.25 6.53
N ASN A 465 -2.70 2.97 6.69
CA ASN A 465 -3.66 2.64 7.74
C ASN A 465 -4.76 1.72 7.17
N LEU A 466 -4.98 0.60 7.83
CA LEU A 466 -5.99 -0.39 7.42
C LEU A 466 -7.15 -0.38 8.41
N PHE A 467 -8.37 -0.51 7.89
CA PHE A 467 -9.60 -0.53 8.70
C PHE A 467 -9.82 0.73 9.58
N ALA A 468 -9.07 1.79 9.30
CA ALA A 468 -9.18 3.10 9.94
C ALA A 468 -10.08 4.04 9.14
N ASP A 469 -10.74 4.98 9.81
CA ASP A 469 -11.46 6.10 9.18
C ASP A 469 -11.76 7.13 10.26
N LEU A 470 -10.98 8.23 10.31
CA LEU A 470 -11.14 9.22 11.38
C LEU A 470 -12.26 10.21 11.09
N ARG A 471 -12.49 10.49 9.80
CA ARG A 471 -13.44 11.53 9.39
C ARG A 471 -14.87 11.13 9.67
N PHE A 472 -15.25 9.89 9.38
CA PHE A 472 -16.61 9.43 9.64
C PHE A 472 -16.71 8.52 10.88
N GLY A 473 -15.68 7.74 11.18
CA GLY A 473 -15.74 6.65 12.16
C GLY A 473 -16.86 5.67 11.81
N GLN A 474 -16.94 5.26 10.55
CA GLN A 474 -18.04 4.43 10.03
C GLN A 474 -17.61 3.06 9.51
N SER A 475 -16.35 2.66 9.71
CA SER A 475 -15.92 1.29 9.46
C SER A 475 -16.44 0.38 10.58
N TYR A 476 -17.04 -0.75 10.21
CA TYR A 476 -17.58 -1.75 11.13
C TYR A 476 -16.66 -2.97 11.18
N PRO A 477 -16.78 -3.82 12.22
CA PRO A 477 -15.93 -4.99 12.36
C PRO A 477 -15.99 -5.92 11.14
N VAL A 478 -14.87 -6.53 10.79
CA VAL A 478 -14.71 -7.52 9.72
C VAL A 478 -13.79 -8.63 10.22
N TYR A 479 -14.01 -9.85 9.76
CA TYR A 479 -13.06 -10.93 9.98
C TYR A 479 -12.08 -11.03 8.82
N LEU A 480 -10.80 -11.21 9.15
CA LEU A 480 -9.71 -11.44 8.22
C LEU A 480 -9.11 -12.82 8.47
N ALA A 481 -9.11 -13.66 7.44
CA ALA A 481 -8.33 -14.90 7.48
C ALA A 481 -6.90 -14.65 7.03
N ASN A 482 -6.74 -13.94 5.91
CA ASN A 482 -5.42 -13.59 5.38
C ASN A 482 -5.40 -12.19 4.81
N LEU A 483 -4.20 -11.60 4.81
CA LEU A 483 -3.89 -10.33 4.16
C LEU A 483 -2.57 -10.50 3.42
N ALA A 484 -2.47 -10.01 2.18
CA ALA A 484 -1.21 -9.90 1.47
C ALA A 484 -1.04 -8.50 0.89
N PHE A 485 0.19 -8.00 0.94
CA PHE A 485 0.66 -6.79 0.29
C PHE A 485 1.81 -7.13 -0.65
N VAL A 486 1.75 -6.62 -1.88
CA VAL A 486 2.82 -6.76 -2.88
C VAL A 486 3.15 -5.39 -3.44
N ASP A 487 4.42 -5.01 -3.48
CA ASP A 487 4.88 -3.71 -3.99
C ASP A 487 4.91 -3.60 -5.53
N ARG A 488 4.07 -4.39 -6.21
CA ARG A 488 3.82 -4.34 -7.66
C ARG A 488 2.36 -4.54 -8.00
N VAL A 489 2.01 -4.24 -9.25
CA VAL A 489 0.76 -4.73 -9.87
C VAL A 489 0.89 -6.24 -10.10
N VAL A 490 0.10 -7.04 -9.40
CA VAL A 490 0.01 -8.47 -9.66
C VAL A 490 -0.86 -8.68 -10.91
N PRO A 491 -0.36 -9.36 -11.97
CA PRO A 491 -1.12 -9.63 -13.18
C PRO A 491 -2.45 -10.33 -12.92
N GLY A 492 -3.45 -9.98 -13.72
CA GLY A 492 -4.81 -10.51 -13.53
C GLY A 492 -4.94 -12.02 -13.68
N ASP A 493 -4.07 -12.68 -14.45
CA ASP A 493 -4.03 -14.14 -14.55
C ASP A 493 -3.42 -14.81 -13.31
N GLU A 494 -2.41 -14.18 -12.70
CA GLU A 494 -1.88 -14.57 -11.39
C GLU A 494 -2.97 -14.42 -10.30
N ILE A 495 -3.65 -13.26 -10.22
CA ILE A 495 -4.77 -13.04 -9.30
C ILE A 495 -5.92 -14.04 -9.55
N ALA A 496 -6.24 -14.33 -10.81
CA ALA A 496 -7.24 -15.33 -11.14
C ALA A 496 -6.87 -16.73 -10.65
N GLY A 497 -5.58 -17.06 -10.66
CA GLY A 497 -5.03 -18.29 -10.09
C GLY A 497 -5.22 -18.42 -8.58
N LEU A 498 -5.25 -17.29 -7.85
CA LEU A 498 -5.48 -17.28 -6.40
C LEU A 498 -6.87 -17.76 -5.99
N GLY A 499 -7.86 -17.70 -6.89
CA GLY A 499 -9.21 -18.17 -6.63
C GLY A 499 -9.92 -17.46 -5.46
N GLY A 500 -10.69 -18.23 -4.69
CA GLY A 500 -11.45 -17.74 -3.53
C GLY A 500 -10.64 -17.69 -2.23
N PRO A 501 -11.29 -17.39 -1.10
CA PRO A 501 -10.64 -17.37 0.21
C PRO A 501 -10.19 -18.77 0.63
N SER A 502 -9.13 -18.83 1.43
CA SER A 502 -8.53 -20.08 1.91
C SER A 502 -8.10 -19.93 3.36
N GLY A 503 -8.17 -20.99 4.18
CA GLY A 503 -7.51 -21.00 5.50
C GLY A 503 -5.99 -21.24 5.40
N ASP A 504 -5.52 -21.68 4.23
CA ASP A 504 -4.11 -21.99 4.02
C ASP A 504 -3.29 -20.76 3.60
N GLY A 505 -3.87 -19.57 3.41
CA GLY A 505 -3.14 -18.40 2.86
C GLY A 505 -3.55 -17.99 1.44
N ILE A 506 -2.87 -16.99 0.89
CA ILE A 506 -3.08 -16.32 -0.38
C ILE A 506 -1.99 -16.72 -1.38
N PHE A 507 -0.76 -16.28 -1.15
CA PHE A 507 0.42 -16.58 -1.96
C PHE A 507 1.34 -17.58 -1.26
N LEU A 508 1.48 -17.45 0.06
CA LEU A 508 2.38 -18.23 0.89
C LEU A 508 1.60 -19.33 1.63
N LEU A 509 1.30 -20.43 0.95
CA LEU A 509 0.39 -21.42 1.54
C LEU A 509 0.99 -22.07 2.80
N LYS A 510 0.22 -22.20 3.89
CA LYS A 510 0.55 -22.93 5.13
C LYS A 510 0.90 -24.38 4.83
N SER A 511 0.17 -25.00 3.89
CA SER A 511 0.45 -26.34 3.40
C SER A 511 1.80 -26.47 2.68
N GLU A 512 2.49 -25.36 2.36
CA GLU A 512 3.85 -25.34 1.83
C GLU A 512 4.91 -25.12 2.93
N LEU A 513 4.52 -24.67 4.13
CA LEU A 513 5.40 -24.63 5.31
C LEU A 513 5.65 -26.01 5.89
N ASP A 514 4.70 -26.94 5.70
CA ASP A 514 4.94 -28.33 6.06
C ASP A 514 4.02 -29.26 5.27
N PRO A 515 4.57 -29.89 4.23
CA PRO A 515 4.47 -31.30 4.13
C PRO A 515 5.89 -31.72 3.91
N GLY A 516 6.67 -31.74 4.99
CA GLY A 516 7.63 -32.80 5.14
C GLY A 516 7.05 -34.05 4.48
N CYS A 517 7.89 -34.81 3.79
CA CYS A 517 7.49 -35.68 2.69
C CYS A 517 6.36 -36.68 3.00
N ASN A 518 6.05 -36.85 4.28
CA ASN A 518 4.81 -37.37 4.84
C ASN A 518 4.66 -36.89 6.31
N ALA A 519 3.59 -37.33 7.00
CA ALA A 519 3.32 -37.00 8.41
C ALA A 519 4.39 -37.44 9.44
N ALA A 520 5.49 -38.05 9.02
CA ALA A 520 6.61 -38.38 9.89
C ALA A 520 7.81 -37.46 9.70
N ASP A 521 7.74 -36.49 8.79
CA ASP A 521 8.76 -35.46 8.55
C ASP A 521 8.28 -34.20 9.26
N LEU A 522 8.80 -34.00 10.47
CA LEU A 522 8.27 -33.10 11.51
C LEU A 522 9.33 -32.09 11.96
N ALA A 523 10.53 -32.15 11.38
CA ALA A 523 11.63 -31.26 11.70
C ALA A 523 12.55 -31.05 10.51
N ALA A 524 13.06 -29.83 10.37
CA ALA A 524 14.06 -29.54 9.36
C ALA A 524 15.31 -30.45 9.49
N PRO A 525 15.88 -30.94 8.37
CA PRO A 525 15.49 -30.61 7.00
C PRO A 525 14.26 -31.38 6.50
N PHE A 526 13.21 -30.65 6.14
CA PHE A 526 12.03 -31.21 5.48
C PHE A 526 12.39 -31.81 4.11
N ASP A 527 11.55 -32.71 3.63
CA ASP A 527 11.78 -33.63 2.51
C ASP A 527 12.85 -34.71 2.78
N ALA A 528 13.21 -34.91 4.05
CA ALA A 528 14.18 -35.92 4.46
C ALA A 528 13.89 -36.46 5.86
N LEU A 529 13.43 -37.71 5.93
CA LEU A 529 13.23 -38.39 7.21
C LEU A 529 14.56 -38.76 7.89
N ASP A 530 14.85 -38.14 9.01
CA ASP A 530 16.03 -38.37 9.83
C ASP A 530 15.73 -38.45 11.35
N ILE A 531 16.78 -38.32 12.18
CA ILE A 531 16.62 -38.46 13.63
C ILE A 531 15.96 -37.23 14.26
N ALA A 532 16.03 -36.06 13.64
CA ALA A 532 15.37 -34.83 14.09
C ALA A 532 13.86 -35.03 14.10
N ASP A 533 13.28 -35.69 13.10
CA ASP A 533 11.85 -35.99 13.06
C ASP A 533 11.42 -36.94 14.17
N VAL A 534 12.24 -37.95 14.46
CA VAL A 534 11.98 -38.87 15.57
C VAL A 534 12.04 -38.11 16.89
N VAL A 535 12.96 -37.16 17.05
CA VAL A 535 13.05 -36.32 18.24
C VAL A 535 11.84 -35.40 18.34
N ALA A 536 11.43 -34.75 17.25
CA ALA A 536 10.25 -33.89 17.20
C ALA A 536 8.98 -34.68 17.52
N PHE A 537 8.75 -35.83 16.89
CA PHE A 537 7.64 -36.73 17.22
C PHE A 537 7.62 -37.09 18.70
N LEU A 538 8.75 -37.48 19.29
CA LEU A 538 8.81 -37.83 20.72
C LEU A 538 8.56 -36.63 21.63
N GLN A 539 8.94 -35.42 21.23
CA GLN A 539 8.65 -34.18 21.94
C GLN A 539 7.17 -33.86 21.88
N PHE A 540 6.57 -33.85 20.69
CA PHE A 540 5.15 -33.64 20.45
C PHE A 540 4.30 -34.70 21.17
N PHE A 541 4.65 -35.98 21.06
CA PHE A 541 3.98 -37.08 21.76
C PHE A 541 4.08 -36.94 23.29
N GLY A 542 5.23 -36.51 23.79
CA GLY A 542 5.43 -36.23 25.22
C GLY A 542 4.64 -35.02 25.73
N ALA A 543 4.34 -34.06 24.85
CA ALA A 543 3.56 -32.87 25.12
C ALA A 543 2.05 -33.06 24.90
N MET A 544 1.62 -34.19 24.34
CA MET A 544 0.25 -34.42 23.86
C MET A 544 -0.16 -33.39 22.79
N ASP A 545 0.75 -33.10 21.88
CA ASP A 545 0.59 -32.16 20.77
C ASP A 545 -0.03 -32.87 19.55
N GLU A 546 -0.99 -32.23 18.88
CA GLU A 546 -1.76 -32.81 17.77
C GLU A 546 -0.90 -33.29 16.60
N ASN A 547 0.30 -32.74 16.40
CA ASN A 547 1.24 -33.20 15.39
C ASN A 547 1.76 -34.63 15.63
N ALA A 548 1.57 -35.18 16.84
CA ALA A 548 1.89 -36.57 17.17
C ALA A 548 0.68 -37.52 17.19
N ASP A 549 -0.54 -37.05 16.90
CA ASP A 549 -1.77 -37.85 16.87
C ASP A 549 -2.05 -38.41 15.46
N LEU A 550 -1.33 -39.47 15.12
CA LEU A 550 -1.26 -40.01 13.76
C LEU A 550 -2.20 -41.19 13.51
N ALA A 551 -2.92 -41.68 14.54
CA ALA A 551 -3.78 -42.84 14.44
C ALA A 551 -5.10 -42.67 15.19
N ALA A 552 -6.18 -43.20 14.60
CA ALA A 552 -7.47 -43.22 15.29
C ALA A 552 -7.43 -44.09 16.58
N PRO A 553 -8.14 -43.67 17.65
CA PRO A 553 -9.02 -42.51 17.70
C PRO A 553 -8.26 -41.19 17.91
N MET A 554 -8.51 -40.19 17.05
CA MET A 554 -7.88 -38.87 17.18
C MET A 554 -8.21 -38.23 18.54
N GLY A 555 -7.25 -37.52 19.12
CA GLY A 555 -7.23 -36.98 20.47
C GLY A 555 -6.74 -37.98 21.52
N ALA A 556 -6.21 -39.14 21.12
CA ALA A 556 -5.71 -40.18 22.02
C ALA A 556 -4.27 -40.57 21.69
N PHE A 557 -3.32 -39.87 22.32
CA PHE A 557 -1.88 -40.12 22.21
C PHE A 557 -1.46 -41.46 22.82
N ASP A 558 -1.44 -42.52 22.02
CA ASP A 558 -1.14 -43.88 22.45
C ASP A 558 -0.16 -44.61 21.52
N ILE A 559 -0.03 -45.92 21.71
CA ILE A 559 0.92 -46.73 20.94
C ILE A 559 0.56 -46.82 19.45
N ALA A 560 -0.71 -46.60 19.09
CA ALA A 560 -1.16 -46.57 17.71
C ALA A 560 -0.51 -45.43 16.94
N ASP A 561 -0.32 -44.26 17.55
CA ASP A 561 0.36 -43.12 16.94
C ASP A 561 1.84 -43.40 16.72
N VAL A 562 2.49 -44.00 17.72
CA VAL A 562 3.89 -44.43 17.59
C VAL A 562 4.04 -45.44 16.46
N VAL A 563 3.09 -46.37 16.31
CA VAL A 563 3.10 -47.34 15.21
C VAL A 563 2.84 -46.66 13.87
N ALA A 564 1.91 -45.70 13.80
CA ALA A 564 1.63 -44.93 12.59
C ALA A 564 2.84 -44.09 12.16
N PHE A 565 3.47 -43.37 13.10
CA PHE A 565 4.72 -42.65 12.89
C PHE A 565 5.78 -43.59 12.31
N LEU A 566 6.05 -44.74 12.95
CA LEU A 566 7.07 -45.68 12.47
C LEU A 566 6.74 -46.29 11.10
N GLN A 567 5.46 -46.47 10.76
CA GLN A 567 5.04 -46.96 9.44
C GLN A 567 5.30 -45.93 8.35
N VAL A 568 4.95 -44.67 8.62
CA VAL A 568 5.09 -43.56 7.69
C VAL A 568 6.58 -43.17 7.56
N PHE A 569 7.31 -43.08 8.67
CA PHE A 569 8.77 -42.88 8.71
C PHE A 569 9.50 -44.01 7.95
N GLY A 570 9.09 -45.27 8.18
CA GLY A 570 9.67 -46.43 7.49
C GLY A 570 9.35 -46.51 6.00
N ALA A 571 8.31 -45.81 5.53
CA ALA A 571 7.98 -45.71 4.12
C ALA A 571 8.96 -44.80 3.35
N GLY A 572 9.63 -43.87 4.06
CA GLY A 572 10.55 -42.92 3.47
C GLY A 572 9.83 -41.79 2.72
N CYS A 573 10.62 -40.80 2.27
CA CYS A 573 10.14 -39.77 1.37
C CYS A 573 9.97 -40.31 -0.06
N PRO A 574 8.92 -39.91 -0.81
CA PRO A 574 8.80 -40.21 -2.24
C PRO A 574 10.02 -39.67 -3.01
N SER A 575 10.64 -40.52 -3.83
CA SER A 575 11.88 -40.21 -4.58
C SER A 575 11.66 -39.69 -5.99
#